data_AF-A0A960TBN1-F1
#
_entry.id   AF-A0A960TBN1-F1
#
_cell.length_a   1.000
_cell.length_b   1.000
_cell.length_c   1.000
_cell.angle_alpha   90.00
_cell.angle_beta   90.00
_cell.angle_gamma   90.00
#
_symmetry.space_group_name_H-M   'P 1'
#
loop_
_entity.id
_entity.type
_entity.pdbx_description
1 polymer ?
#
loop_
_entity_poly.entity_id
_entity_poly.type
_entity_poly.pdbx_seq_one_letter_code
_entity_poly.pdbx_strand_id
1 'polypeptide(L)'
;MKGARSYFFKLLFAVLAAQGIRAVWHLAEPLRIPLWIAAGALFLLWILPHPGYPIFWIWKKYKDATSQGLRFFHGLALFLLAVAIYQQSFVESGFAAFSVQEPFFSGNARYWAGAGLLATIVGCIPPLAEILFGFWMKLAHSLSAVMSRVLLTIIYLISVIPVAIVASIFRKKFLVRRPDASLNSYWIERSQDFPAKESYDRMF
;
A
#
# COMPACT_ATOMS: atom_id res chain seq x y z
N MET A 1 -1.74 -23.96 15.96
CA MET A 1 -0.51 -23.14 16.03
C MET A 1 0.74 -23.79 15.39
N LYS A 2 0.99 -25.12 15.50
CA LYS A 2 2.24 -25.75 15.02
C LYS A 2 2.49 -25.65 13.49
N GLY A 3 1.45 -25.71 12.66
CA GLY A 3 1.59 -25.72 11.20
C GLY A 3 1.97 -24.38 10.57
N ALA A 4 1.32 -23.27 10.94
CA ALA A 4 1.54 -21.96 10.31
C ALA A 4 2.90 -21.34 10.67
N ARG A 5 3.34 -21.55 11.93
CA ARG A 5 4.70 -21.21 12.36
C ARG A 5 5.72 -21.90 11.45
N SER A 6 5.54 -23.20 11.17
CA SER A 6 6.43 -23.95 10.27
C SER A 6 6.56 -23.31 8.88
N TYR A 7 5.48 -22.85 8.24
CA TYR A 7 5.58 -22.22 6.91
C TYR A 7 6.30 -20.87 6.92
N PHE A 8 6.06 -20.03 7.93
CA PHE A 8 6.79 -18.78 8.08
C PHE A 8 8.29 -19.03 8.32
N PHE A 9 8.64 -19.97 9.21
CA PHE A 9 10.03 -20.36 9.44
C PHE A 9 10.67 -20.98 8.21
N LYS A 10 9.92 -21.75 7.40
CA LYS A 10 10.40 -22.24 6.11
C LYS A 10 10.72 -21.07 5.18
N LEU A 11 9.77 -20.15 4.97
CA LEU A 11 9.97 -18.99 4.10
C LEU A 11 11.13 -18.10 4.57
N LEU A 12 11.21 -17.83 5.87
CA LEU A 12 12.30 -17.07 6.48
C LEU A 12 13.65 -17.78 6.28
N PHE A 13 13.70 -19.10 6.52
CA PHE A 13 14.89 -19.90 6.25
C PHE A 13 15.26 -19.89 4.77
N ALA A 14 14.29 -19.91 3.86
CA ALA A 14 14.50 -19.78 2.42
C ALA A 14 15.19 -18.46 2.08
N VAL A 15 14.69 -17.35 2.64
CA VAL A 15 15.24 -16.01 2.44
C VAL A 15 16.65 -15.92 3.04
N LEU A 16 16.87 -16.44 4.25
CA LEU A 16 18.18 -16.47 4.90
C LEU A 16 19.17 -17.40 4.19
N ALA A 17 18.71 -18.54 3.66
CA ALA A 17 19.52 -19.44 2.85
C ALA A 17 19.94 -18.77 1.55
N ALA A 18 19.03 -18.02 0.90
CA ALA A 18 19.38 -17.20 -0.25
C ALA A 18 20.42 -16.12 0.10
N GLN A 19 20.35 -15.52 1.30
CA GLN A 19 21.41 -14.62 1.80
C GLN A 19 22.73 -15.36 2.06
N GLY A 20 22.70 -16.56 2.62
CA GLY A 20 23.90 -17.38 2.85
C GLY A 20 24.56 -17.86 1.55
N ILE A 21 23.76 -18.25 0.56
CA ILE A 21 24.22 -18.59 -0.79
C ILE A 21 24.82 -17.37 -1.49
N ARG A 22 24.39 -16.16 -1.14
CA ARG A 22 25.03 -14.92 -1.60
C ARG A 22 26.38 -14.66 -0.91
N ALA A 23 26.57 -15.06 0.35
CA ALA A 23 27.89 -15.00 1.00
C ALA A 23 28.91 -15.99 0.37
N VAL A 24 28.39 -17.07 -0.22
CA VAL A 24 29.13 -18.07 -1.03
C VAL A 24 29.62 -17.49 -2.37
N TRP A 25 29.25 -16.26 -2.75
CA TRP A 25 29.67 -15.58 -3.99
C TRP A 25 31.19 -15.41 -4.16
N HIS A 26 31.97 -15.57 -3.08
CA HIS A 26 33.44 -15.62 -3.14
C HIS A 26 34.01 -16.98 -3.62
N LEU A 27 33.17 -17.96 -3.96
CA LEU A 27 33.60 -19.24 -4.53
C LEU A 27 33.85 -19.15 -6.04
N ALA A 28 34.66 -20.10 -6.55
CA ALA A 28 35.15 -20.13 -7.92
C ALA A 28 34.04 -19.94 -8.99
N GLU A 29 34.29 -19.01 -9.93
CA GLU A 29 33.43 -18.64 -11.08
C GLU A 29 32.65 -19.79 -11.77
N PRO A 30 33.25 -20.96 -12.09
CA PRO A 30 32.54 -22.01 -12.84
C PRO A 30 31.39 -22.67 -12.07
N LEU A 31 31.38 -22.61 -10.74
CA LEU A 31 30.35 -23.25 -9.91
C LEU A 31 29.15 -22.33 -9.62
N ARG A 32 29.26 -21.03 -9.92
CA ARG A 32 28.25 -20.02 -9.54
C ARG A 32 26.88 -20.27 -10.15
N ILE A 33 26.83 -20.48 -11.47
CA ILE A 33 25.59 -20.67 -12.24
C ILE A 33 24.86 -21.99 -11.89
N PRO A 34 25.52 -23.16 -11.88
CA PRO A 34 24.82 -24.42 -11.56
C PRO A 34 24.33 -24.47 -10.13
N LEU A 35 25.07 -23.91 -9.16
CA LEU A 35 24.62 -23.80 -7.78
C LEU A 35 23.38 -22.91 -7.65
N TRP A 36 23.28 -21.82 -8.42
CA TRP A 36 22.12 -20.94 -8.41
C TRP A 36 20.87 -21.59 -9.02
N ILE A 37 21.03 -22.31 -10.12
CA ILE A 37 19.95 -23.07 -10.75
C ILE A 37 19.48 -24.20 -9.82
N ALA A 38 20.41 -24.92 -9.20
CA ALA A 38 20.09 -25.99 -8.24
C ALA A 38 19.40 -25.43 -6.99
N ALA A 39 19.90 -24.33 -6.43
CA ALA A 39 19.28 -23.67 -5.28
C ALA A 39 17.90 -23.09 -5.64
N GLY A 40 17.74 -22.47 -6.79
CA GLY A 40 16.46 -21.95 -7.29
C GLY A 40 15.45 -23.07 -7.55
N ALA A 41 15.89 -24.19 -8.13
CA ALA A 41 15.06 -25.37 -8.36
C ALA A 41 14.65 -26.04 -7.04
N LEU A 42 15.58 -26.22 -6.10
CA LEU A 42 15.28 -26.74 -4.76
C LEU A 42 14.37 -25.79 -3.99
N PHE A 43 14.57 -24.48 -4.12
CA PHE A 43 13.71 -23.45 -3.54
C PHE A 43 12.31 -23.52 -4.12
N LEU A 44 12.16 -23.58 -5.45
CA LEU A 44 10.87 -23.74 -6.11
C LEU A 44 10.19 -25.04 -5.67
N LEU A 45 10.90 -26.16 -5.64
CA LEU A 45 10.36 -27.45 -5.18
C LEU A 45 9.98 -27.46 -3.69
N TRP A 46 10.65 -26.64 -2.87
CA TRP A 46 10.39 -26.57 -1.43
C TRP A 46 9.30 -25.56 -1.06
N ILE A 47 9.11 -24.52 -1.88
CA ILE A 47 8.08 -23.48 -1.71
C ILE A 47 6.79 -23.84 -2.45
N LEU A 48 6.88 -24.52 -3.59
CA LEU A 48 5.71 -25.00 -4.31
C LEU A 48 5.05 -26.10 -3.48
N PRO A 49 3.74 -26.00 -3.25
CA PRO A 49 2.99 -27.06 -2.60
C PRO A 49 3.07 -28.32 -3.47
N HIS A 50 2.88 -29.50 -2.87
CA HIS A 50 2.65 -30.72 -3.65
C HIS A 50 1.68 -30.43 -4.80
N PRO A 51 1.96 -30.94 -6.03
CA PRO A 51 1.12 -30.70 -7.20
C PRO A 51 -0.32 -31.09 -6.85
N GLY A 52 -1.20 -30.10 -6.71
CA GLY A 52 -2.60 -30.28 -6.29
C GLY A 52 -3.13 -29.29 -5.24
N TYR A 53 -2.29 -28.57 -4.50
CA TYR A 53 -2.78 -27.52 -3.57
C TYR A 53 -2.70 -26.13 -4.21
N PRO A 54 -3.83 -25.49 -4.55
CA PRO A 54 -3.80 -24.11 -5.03
C PRO A 54 -3.27 -23.17 -3.94
N ILE A 55 -2.48 -22.16 -4.32
CA ILE A 55 -1.87 -21.15 -3.43
C ILE A 55 -2.87 -20.58 -2.42
N PHE A 56 -4.12 -20.42 -2.85
CA PHE A 56 -5.24 -19.97 -2.02
C PHE A 56 -5.43 -20.79 -0.74
N TRP A 57 -5.29 -22.12 -0.78
CA TRP A 57 -5.51 -22.99 0.39
C TRP A 57 -4.45 -22.82 1.46
N ILE A 58 -3.20 -22.58 1.07
CA ILE A 58 -2.11 -22.29 2.01
C ILE A 58 -2.33 -20.94 2.64
N TRP A 59 -2.70 -19.93 1.84
CA TRP A 59 -3.03 -18.62 2.36
C TRP A 59 -4.21 -18.68 3.33
N LYS A 60 -5.27 -19.44 3.02
CA LYS A 60 -6.41 -19.65 3.91
C LYS A 60 -5.97 -20.31 5.21
N LYS A 61 -5.23 -21.43 5.16
CA LYS A 61 -4.71 -22.11 6.35
C LYS A 61 -3.80 -21.22 7.20
N TYR A 62 -2.98 -20.40 6.56
CA TYR A 62 -2.14 -19.41 7.24
C TYR A 62 -2.99 -18.33 7.91
N LYS A 63 -3.97 -17.77 7.18
CA LYS A 63 -4.91 -16.76 7.66
C LYS A 63 -5.70 -17.26 8.87
N ASP A 64 -6.19 -18.48 8.83
CA ASP A 64 -6.98 -19.07 9.91
C ASP A 64 -6.14 -19.39 11.15
N ALA A 65 -4.84 -19.63 10.98
CA ALA A 65 -3.93 -20.00 12.06
C ALA A 65 -3.17 -18.82 12.70
N THR A 66 -3.26 -17.62 12.14
CA THR A 66 -2.51 -16.44 12.58
C THR A 66 -3.42 -15.25 12.83
N SER A 67 -3.15 -14.52 13.92
CA SER A 67 -3.87 -13.31 14.27
C SER A 67 -3.46 -12.14 13.36
N GLN A 68 -4.29 -11.09 13.32
CA GLN A 68 -4.12 -10.01 12.34
C GLN A 68 -2.80 -9.25 12.51
N GLY A 69 -2.40 -8.93 13.74
CA GLY A 69 -1.13 -8.31 14.04
C GLY A 69 0.05 -9.19 13.66
N LEU A 70 -0.04 -10.51 13.90
CA LEU A 70 1.02 -11.44 13.49
C LEU A 70 1.24 -11.44 11.98
N ARG A 71 0.14 -11.45 11.21
CA ARG A 71 0.20 -11.39 9.75
C ARG A 71 0.82 -10.09 9.25
N PHE A 72 0.48 -8.97 9.90
CA PHE A 72 1.07 -7.67 9.60
C PHE A 72 2.59 -7.69 9.80
N PHE A 73 3.08 -8.17 10.95
CA PHE A 73 4.52 -8.21 11.23
C PHE A 73 5.29 -9.21 10.38
N HIS A 74 4.71 -10.37 10.04
CA HIS A 74 5.32 -11.27 9.06
C HIS A 74 5.41 -10.63 7.66
N GLY A 75 4.35 -9.97 7.20
CA GLY A 75 4.36 -9.24 5.93
C GLY A 75 5.39 -8.11 5.93
N LEU A 76 5.44 -7.34 7.01
CA LEU A 76 6.42 -6.27 7.21
C LEU A 76 7.85 -6.80 7.20
N ALA A 77 8.13 -7.90 7.90
CA ALA A 77 9.45 -8.52 7.92
C ALA A 77 9.90 -8.95 6.51
N LEU A 78 9.01 -9.60 5.75
CA LEU A 78 9.32 -10.03 4.38
C LEU A 78 9.54 -8.83 3.46
N PHE A 79 8.73 -7.78 3.59
CA PHE A 79 8.91 -6.55 2.83
C PHE A 79 10.26 -5.89 3.12
N LEU A 80 10.63 -5.73 4.39
CA LEU A 80 11.89 -5.11 4.80
C LEU A 80 13.10 -5.94 4.36
N LEU A 81 13.01 -7.28 4.44
CA LEU A 81 14.04 -8.17 3.90
C LEU A 81 14.15 -8.02 2.38
N ALA A 82 13.04 -7.98 1.64
CA ALA A 82 13.05 -7.78 0.20
C ALA A 82 13.70 -6.43 -0.19
N VAL A 83 13.41 -5.37 0.55
CA VAL A 83 14.05 -4.04 0.37
C VAL A 83 15.55 -4.13 0.62
N ALA A 84 15.98 -4.79 1.70
CA ALA A 84 17.40 -4.98 2.01
C ALA A 84 18.13 -5.74 0.89
N ILE A 85 17.51 -6.79 0.35
CA ILE A 85 18.04 -7.59 -0.77
C ILE A 85 18.13 -6.75 -2.04
N TYR A 86 17.08 -6.00 -2.36
CA TYR A 86 17.02 -5.12 -3.52
C TYR A 86 18.16 -4.10 -3.48
N GLN A 87 18.36 -3.43 -2.34
CA GLN A 87 19.44 -2.46 -2.17
C GLN A 87 20.81 -3.08 -2.34
N GLN A 88 21.08 -4.22 -1.69
CA GLN A 88 22.37 -4.90 -1.86
C GLN A 88 22.61 -5.29 -3.33
N SER A 89 21.57 -5.76 -4.04
CA SER A 89 21.68 -6.17 -5.46
C SER A 89 21.87 -4.98 -6.40
N PHE A 90 21.29 -3.84 -6.05
CA PHE A 90 21.45 -2.58 -6.79
C PHE A 90 22.85 -1.96 -6.60
N VAL A 91 23.41 -2.04 -5.39
CA VAL A 91 24.77 -1.55 -5.12
C VAL A 91 25.83 -2.35 -5.89
N GLU A 92 25.66 -3.67 -6.02
CA GLU A 92 26.62 -4.55 -6.71
C GLU A 92 26.57 -4.44 -8.25
N SER A 93 25.44 -4.03 -8.84
CA SER A 93 25.28 -4.01 -10.31
C SER A 93 25.95 -2.82 -11.01
N GLY A 94 26.65 -1.95 -10.28
CA GLY A 94 27.36 -0.79 -10.86
C GLY A 94 26.44 0.29 -11.46
N PHE A 95 25.11 0.12 -11.39
CA PHE A 95 24.12 1.05 -11.94
C PHE A 95 24.10 2.40 -11.20
N ALA A 96 24.75 2.49 -10.04
CA ALA A 96 25.02 3.75 -9.33
C ALA A 96 25.90 4.73 -10.14
N ALA A 97 26.60 4.27 -11.18
CA ALA A 97 27.42 5.14 -12.03
C ALA A 97 26.61 6.08 -12.95
N PHE A 98 25.32 5.81 -13.18
CA PHE A 98 24.48 6.59 -14.10
C PHE A 98 23.39 7.37 -13.35
N SER A 99 23.82 8.36 -12.56
CA SER A 99 23.14 9.62 -12.22
C SER A 99 21.60 9.66 -12.06
N VAL A 100 20.95 8.61 -11.56
CA VAL A 100 19.59 8.70 -11.05
C VAL A 100 19.69 8.99 -9.56
N GLN A 101 19.11 10.11 -9.15
CA GLN A 101 18.83 10.52 -7.78
C GLN A 101 18.91 9.31 -6.84
N GLU A 102 19.89 9.29 -5.93
CA GLU A 102 20.05 8.27 -4.89
C GLU A 102 18.66 7.76 -4.49
N PRO A 103 18.34 6.47 -4.73
CA PRO A 103 17.00 5.98 -4.43
C PRO A 103 16.73 6.38 -2.99
N PHE A 104 15.57 6.97 -2.69
CA PHE A 104 15.22 7.52 -1.36
C PHE A 104 15.54 6.57 -0.18
N PHE A 105 15.68 5.28 -0.48
CA PHE A 105 16.07 4.21 0.43
C PHE A 105 17.57 3.86 0.45
N SER A 106 18.51 4.64 -0.11
CA SER A 106 19.94 4.28 -0.22
C SER A 106 20.71 4.23 1.11
N GLY A 107 20.03 4.46 2.25
CA GLY A 107 20.58 4.25 3.57
C GLY A 107 20.90 2.78 3.85
N ASN A 108 22.18 2.50 4.16
CA ASN A 108 22.78 1.22 4.58
C ASN A 108 21.79 0.05 4.70
N ALA A 109 21.82 -0.89 3.75
CA ALA A 109 20.98 -2.11 3.73
C ALA A 109 20.97 -2.90 5.06
N ARG A 110 21.99 -2.71 5.89
CA ARG A 110 22.10 -3.23 7.26
C ARG A 110 20.95 -2.76 8.17
N TYR A 111 20.49 -1.51 8.06
CA TYR A 111 19.37 -0.99 8.86
C TYR A 111 18.06 -1.65 8.46
N TRP A 112 17.82 -1.81 7.15
CA TRP A 112 16.64 -2.50 6.64
C TRP A 112 16.61 -3.98 7.04
N ALA A 113 17.76 -4.66 6.97
CA ALA A 113 17.90 -6.03 7.46
C ALA A 113 17.65 -6.12 8.98
N GLY A 114 18.20 -5.18 9.77
CA GLY A 114 17.96 -5.11 11.21
C GLY A 114 16.50 -4.86 11.58
N ALA A 115 15.84 -3.95 10.86
CA ALA A 115 14.40 -3.68 11.02
C ALA A 115 13.55 -4.90 10.63
N GLY A 116 13.93 -5.61 9.56
CA GLY A 116 13.29 -6.87 9.15
C GLY A 116 13.42 -7.94 10.23
N LEU A 117 14.61 -8.10 10.81
CA LEU A 117 14.85 -9.03 11.93
C LEU A 117 14.01 -8.67 13.15
N LEU A 118 13.95 -7.40 13.53
CA LEU A 118 13.09 -6.93 14.63
C LEU A 118 11.62 -7.24 14.37
N ALA A 119 11.13 -6.99 13.14
CA ALA A 119 9.76 -7.33 12.76
C ALA A 119 9.50 -8.84 12.83
N THR A 120 10.48 -9.68 12.47
CA THR A 120 10.41 -11.14 12.65
C THR A 120 10.31 -11.54 14.11
N ILE A 121 11.10 -10.92 15.00
CA ILE A 121 11.08 -11.20 16.44
C ILE A 121 9.70 -10.85 17.02
N VAL A 122 9.17 -9.68 16.68
CA VAL A 122 7.81 -9.27 17.08
C VAL A 122 6.77 -10.23 16.52
N GLY A 123 6.88 -10.63 15.25
CA GLY A 123 6.00 -11.63 14.62
C GLY A 123 6.06 -13.02 15.25
N CYS A 124 7.10 -13.35 16.03
CA CYS A 124 7.19 -14.59 16.79
C CYS A 124 6.47 -14.54 18.14
N ILE A 125 6.07 -13.36 18.61
CA ILE A 125 5.46 -13.12 19.92
C ILE A 125 4.02 -12.62 19.73
N PRO A 126 3.00 -13.51 19.72
CA PRO A 126 1.62 -13.14 19.43
C PRO A 126 1.02 -11.98 20.26
N PRO A 127 1.14 -11.96 21.60
CA PRO A 127 0.54 -10.87 22.37
C PRO A 127 1.17 -9.50 22.07
N LEU A 128 2.49 -9.47 21.85
CA LEU A 128 3.20 -8.24 21.53
C LEU A 128 2.83 -7.72 20.14
N ALA A 129 2.73 -8.62 19.15
CA ALA A 129 2.33 -8.29 17.79
C ALA A 129 0.92 -7.66 17.75
N GLU A 130 -0.04 -8.19 18.50
CA GLU A 130 -1.41 -7.63 18.54
C GLU A 130 -1.46 -6.26 19.20
N ILE A 131 -0.74 -6.05 20.30
CA ILE A 131 -0.71 -4.75 21.00
C ILE A 131 -0.10 -3.67 20.09
N LEU A 132 1.07 -3.95 19.50
CA LEU A 132 1.74 -3.01 18.62
C LEU A 132 0.91 -2.73 17.36
N PHE A 133 0.31 -3.77 16.77
CA PHE A 133 -0.59 -3.61 15.64
C PHE A 133 -1.80 -2.75 15.99
N GLY A 134 -2.43 -2.98 17.15
CA GLY A 134 -3.56 -2.17 17.59
C GLY A 134 -3.21 -0.69 17.76
N PHE A 135 -2.04 -0.38 18.33
CA PHE A 135 -1.56 0.99 18.44
C PHE A 135 -1.27 1.63 17.07
N TRP A 136 -0.60 0.87 16.19
CA TRP A 136 -0.32 1.31 14.82
C TRP A 136 -1.60 1.60 14.04
N MET A 137 -2.62 0.75 14.15
CA MET A 137 -3.91 0.95 13.50
C MET A 137 -4.66 2.16 14.03
N LYS A 138 -4.59 2.45 15.35
CA LYS A 138 -5.15 3.68 15.92
C LYS A 138 -4.48 4.92 15.35
N LEU A 139 -3.14 4.91 15.23
CA LEU A 139 -2.40 6.00 14.59
C LEU A 139 -2.80 6.16 13.12
N ALA A 140 -2.84 5.07 12.35
CA ALA A 140 -3.23 5.09 10.95
C ALA A 140 -4.65 5.65 10.76
N HIS A 141 -5.59 5.27 11.63
CA HIS A 141 -6.96 5.79 11.59
C HIS A 141 -7.02 7.30 11.88
N SER A 142 -6.33 7.76 12.94
CA SER A 142 -6.24 9.19 13.27
C SER A 142 -5.61 9.99 12.14
N LEU A 143 -4.53 9.48 11.53
CA LEU A 143 -3.87 10.11 10.40
C LEU A 143 -4.78 10.17 9.18
N SER A 144 -5.51 9.09 8.88
CA SER A 144 -6.49 9.05 7.80
C SER A 144 -7.58 10.10 7.99
N ALA A 145 -8.06 10.32 9.22
CA ALA A 145 -9.06 11.34 9.50
C ALA A 145 -8.53 12.77 9.25
N VAL A 146 -7.24 13.01 9.45
CA VAL A 146 -6.60 14.29 9.10
C VAL A 146 -6.46 14.40 7.58
N MET A 147 -5.95 13.35 6.91
CA MET A 147 -5.75 13.34 5.46
C MET A 147 -7.05 13.54 4.67
N SER A 148 -8.17 12.95 5.10
CA SER A 148 -9.46 13.18 4.46
C SER A 148 -9.86 14.66 4.46
N ARG A 149 -9.62 15.38 5.57
CA ARG A 149 -9.89 16.82 5.66
C ARG A 149 -8.96 17.63 4.77
N VAL A 150 -7.68 17.28 4.75
CA VAL A 150 -6.69 17.93 3.87
C VAL A 150 -7.07 17.75 2.40
N LEU A 151 -7.40 16.53 1.98
CA LEU A 151 -7.81 16.24 0.60
C LEU A 151 -9.07 17.00 0.21
N LEU A 152 -10.09 17.02 1.08
CA LEU A 152 -11.31 17.80 0.83
C LEU A 152 -11.02 19.29 0.69
N THR A 153 -10.15 19.86 1.54
CA THR A 153 -9.72 21.25 1.42
C THR A 153 -9.01 21.49 0.10
N ILE A 154 -8.06 20.63 -0.29
CA ILE A 154 -7.34 20.76 -1.56
C ILE A 154 -8.31 20.70 -2.76
N ILE A 155 -9.25 19.74 -2.76
CA ILE A 155 -10.26 19.63 -3.81
C ILE A 155 -11.15 20.88 -3.84
N TYR A 156 -11.55 21.42 -2.68
CA TYR A 156 -12.30 22.66 -2.62
C TYR A 156 -11.52 23.85 -3.20
N LEU A 157 -10.25 23.99 -2.82
CA LEU A 157 -9.36 25.05 -3.31
C LEU A 157 -9.12 24.95 -4.83
N ILE A 158 -8.97 23.75 -5.38
CA ILE A 158 -8.63 23.53 -6.80
C ILE A 158 -9.88 23.48 -7.69
N SER A 159 -11.02 23.02 -7.19
CA SER A 159 -12.23 22.87 -8.01
C SER A 159 -13.23 23.98 -7.75
N VAL A 160 -13.60 24.21 -6.48
CA VAL A 160 -14.71 25.11 -6.15
C VAL A 160 -14.28 26.57 -6.22
N ILE A 161 -13.11 26.90 -5.67
CA ILE A 161 -12.62 28.28 -5.65
C ILE A 161 -12.41 28.87 -7.05
N PRO A 162 -11.74 28.20 -8.02
CA PRO A 162 -11.58 28.80 -9.34
C PRO A 162 -12.93 28.95 -10.06
N VAL A 163 -13.86 28.01 -9.89
CA VAL A 163 -15.23 28.16 -10.41
C VAL A 163 -15.92 29.39 -9.81
N ALA A 164 -15.76 29.62 -8.50
CA ALA A 164 -16.29 30.80 -7.83
C ALA A 164 -15.61 32.10 -8.31
N ILE A 165 -14.30 32.09 -8.53
CA ILE A 165 -13.54 33.23 -9.09
C ILE A 165 -14.02 33.53 -10.50
N VAL A 166 -14.12 32.53 -11.37
CA VAL A 166 -14.61 32.68 -12.74
C VAL A 166 -16.04 33.25 -12.74
N ALA A 167 -16.94 32.69 -11.94
CA ALA A 167 -18.30 33.20 -11.81
C ALA A 167 -18.35 34.65 -11.29
N SER A 168 -17.42 35.03 -10.40
CA SER A 168 -17.27 36.39 -9.87
C SER A 168 -16.81 37.37 -10.95
N ILE A 169 -15.82 36.99 -11.78
CA ILE A 169 -15.34 37.79 -12.91
C ILE A 169 -16.48 38.06 -13.90
N PHE A 170 -17.27 37.03 -14.21
CA PHE A 170 -18.46 37.18 -15.07
C PHE A 170 -19.68 37.79 -14.36
N ARG A 171 -19.55 38.21 -13.09
CA ARG A 171 -20.61 38.73 -12.22
C ARG A 171 -21.90 37.88 -12.21
N LYS A 172 -21.79 36.56 -12.49
CA LYS A 172 -22.95 35.66 -12.46
C LYS A 172 -23.35 35.39 -11.02
N LYS A 173 -24.53 35.90 -10.62
CA LYS A 173 -25.15 35.61 -9.32
C LYS A 173 -26.08 34.42 -9.49
N PHE A 174 -25.64 33.22 -9.09
CA PHE A 174 -26.48 32.02 -9.13
C PHE A 174 -27.63 32.05 -8.10
N LEU A 175 -27.44 32.75 -6.99
CA LEU A 175 -28.45 32.96 -5.94
C LEU A 175 -28.47 34.42 -5.51
N VAL A 176 -29.64 34.90 -5.09
CA VAL A 176 -29.79 36.17 -4.37
C VAL A 176 -29.17 35.99 -2.98
N ARG A 177 -27.95 36.50 -2.80
CA ARG A 177 -27.13 36.28 -1.59
C ARG A 177 -27.47 37.21 -0.42
N ARG A 178 -28.23 38.28 -0.67
CA ARG A 178 -28.61 39.27 0.36
C ARG A 178 -30.12 39.34 0.43
N PRO A 179 -30.70 39.26 1.64
CA PRO A 179 -32.10 39.57 1.82
C PRO A 179 -32.33 41.03 1.41
N ASP A 180 -33.26 41.25 0.48
CA ASP A 180 -33.70 42.57 0.05
C ASP A 180 -34.99 42.89 0.80
N ALA A 181 -34.91 43.86 1.72
CA ALA A 181 -36.05 44.30 2.51
C ALA A 181 -37.08 45.12 1.69
N SER A 182 -36.73 45.50 0.45
CA SER A 182 -37.64 46.21 -0.45
C SER A 182 -38.55 45.28 -1.27
N LEU A 183 -38.29 43.97 -1.24
CA LEU A 183 -39.09 42.98 -1.95
C LEU A 183 -40.23 42.45 -1.07
N ASN A 184 -41.47 42.59 -1.54
CA ASN A 184 -42.65 42.00 -0.90
C ASN A 184 -42.66 40.46 -0.96
N SER A 185 -41.95 39.87 -1.93
CA SER A 185 -41.81 38.41 -2.07
C SER A 185 -40.57 38.07 -2.90
N TYR A 186 -39.90 36.96 -2.56
CA TYR A 186 -38.81 36.37 -3.37
C TYR A 186 -39.33 35.44 -4.48
N TRP A 187 -40.66 35.29 -4.58
CA TRP A 187 -41.26 34.45 -5.59
C TRP A 187 -41.08 35.08 -6.97
N ILE A 188 -40.35 34.40 -7.85
CA ILE A 188 -40.21 34.79 -9.25
C ILE A 188 -41.40 34.15 -9.98
N GLU A 189 -42.34 34.97 -10.45
CA GLU A 189 -43.41 34.51 -11.32
C GLU A 189 -42.81 33.86 -12.57
N ARG A 190 -43.14 32.59 -12.79
CA ARG A 190 -42.80 31.88 -14.03
C ARG A 190 -43.76 32.35 -15.12
N SER A 191 -43.24 32.57 -16.33
CA SER A 191 -44.11 32.82 -17.48
C SER A 191 -45.07 31.64 -17.67
N GLN A 192 -46.31 31.92 -18.03
CA GLN A 192 -47.35 30.91 -18.27
C GLN A 192 -47.17 30.17 -19.60
N ASP A 193 -45.99 30.27 -20.22
CA ASP A 193 -45.59 29.45 -21.37
C ASP A 193 -45.31 28.03 -20.88
N PHE A 194 -46.36 27.35 -20.43
CA PHE A 194 -46.30 25.93 -20.16
C PHE A 194 -45.95 25.22 -21.48
N PRO A 195 -44.97 24.31 -21.49
CA PRO A 195 -44.78 23.43 -22.63
C PRO A 195 -46.12 22.75 -22.94
N ALA A 196 -46.52 22.71 -24.21
CA ALA A 196 -47.71 22.00 -24.62
C ALA A 196 -47.73 20.60 -23.99
N LYS A 197 -48.90 20.11 -23.58
CA LYS A 197 -49.08 18.82 -22.88
C LYS A 197 -48.32 17.67 -23.55
N GLU A 198 -48.24 17.68 -24.89
CA GLU A 198 -47.47 16.75 -25.74
C GLU A 198 -45.95 16.71 -25.44
N SER A 199 -45.40 17.74 -24.83
CA SER A 199 -43.98 17.80 -24.43
C SER A 199 -43.70 17.02 -23.14
N TYR A 200 -44.73 16.75 -22.33
CA TYR A 200 -44.63 15.88 -21.14
C TYR A 200 -44.67 14.40 -21.51
N ASP A 201 -45.41 14.05 -22.57
CA ASP A 201 -45.52 12.67 -23.06
C ASP A 201 -44.22 12.13 -23.68
N ARG A 202 -43.24 13.00 -23.96
CA ARG A 202 -41.91 12.65 -24.50
C ARG A 202 -40.81 12.50 -23.44
N MET A 203 -41.13 12.66 -22.15
CA MET A 203 -40.18 12.56 -21.03
C MET A 203 -40.16 11.18 -20.36
N PHE A 204 -41.09 10.29 -20.71
CA PHE A 204 -41.17 8.90 -20.27
C PHE A 204 -41.07 7.95 -21.46
#